data_AF-A0A7Z1B5V6-F1
#
_entry.id   AF-A0A7Z1B5V6-F1
#
_cell.length_a   1.000
_cell.length_b   1.000
_cell.length_c   1.000
_cell.angle_alpha   90.00
_cell.angle_beta   90.00
_cell.angle_gamma   90.00
#
_symmetry.space_group_name_H-M   'P 1'
#
loop_
_entity.id
_entity.type
_entity.pdbx_description
1 polymer ?
#
loop_
_entity_poly.entity_id
_entity_poly.type
_entity_poly.pdbx_seq_one_letter_code
_entity_poly.pdbx_strand_id
1 'polypeptide(L)'
;MATKIFGVELNRPTSGRATALAVIYAVGLIGLLYWTRYWGFDVNLPAKVFLSVSVLWAYVTSLVGVRVTDGWRSWAIYLAGLVVFNAIAGAVLVIEN
;
A
#
# COMPACT_ATOMS: atom_id res chain seq x y z
N MET A 1 1.56 -26.04 4.09
CA MET A 1 1.79 -25.26 5.33
C MET A 1 1.55 -23.79 5.03
N ALA A 2 0.79 -23.09 5.87
CA ALA A 2 0.68 -21.64 5.76
C ALA A 2 2.01 -21.01 6.20
N THR A 3 2.58 -20.13 5.37
CA THR A 3 3.80 -19.38 5.71
C THR A 3 3.46 -18.39 6.82
N LYS A 4 4.31 -18.32 7.86
CA LYS A 4 4.12 -17.38 8.98
C LYS A 4 5.25 -16.36 9.02
N ILE A 5 4.91 -15.09 9.23
CA ILE A 5 5.86 -14.01 9.50
C ILE A 5 5.50 -13.42 10.86
N PHE A 6 6.42 -13.43 11.83
CA PHE A 6 6.17 -13.03 13.23
C PHE A 6 4.92 -13.68 13.87
N GLY A 7 4.56 -14.89 13.44
CA GLY A 7 3.37 -15.60 13.93
C GLY A 7 2.05 -15.20 13.26
N VAL A 8 2.07 -14.25 12.31
CA VAL A 8 0.91 -13.91 11.45
C VAL A 8 0.83 -14.92 10.32
N GLU A 9 -0.32 -15.56 10.16
CA GLU A 9 -0.56 -16.52 9.08
C GLU A 9 -0.81 -15.78 7.77
N LEU A 10 0.03 -16.06 6.77
CA LEU A 10 -0.15 -15.47 5.45
C LEU A 10 -1.13 -16.29 4.63
N ASN A 11 -2.14 -15.61 4.07
CA ASN A 11 -3.07 -16.22 3.15
C ASN A 11 -2.51 -16.23 1.73
N ARG A 12 -2.83 -17.29 0.98
CA ARG A 12 -2.53 -17.36 -0.45
C ARG A 12 -3.60 -16.57 -1.20
N PRO A 13 -3.27 -15.51 -1.95
CA PRO A 13 -4.28 -14.76 -2.68
C PRO A 13 -4.89 -15.61 -3.80
N THR A 14 -6.21 -15.56 -3.96
CA THR A 14 -6.89 -16.08 -5.15
C THR A 14 -6.90 -14.99 -6.24
N SER A 15 -6.74 -15.37 -7.50
CA SER A 15 -6.66 -14.43 -8.62
C SER A 15 -7.87 -13.48 -8.68
N GLY A 16 -9.08 -13.99 -8.47
CA GLY A 16 -10.30 -13.17 -8.48
C GLY A 16 -10.36 -12.12 -7.35
N ARG A 17 -9.91 -12.47 -6.14
CA ARG A 17 -9.81 -11.51 -5.03
C ARG A 17 -8.75 -10.45 -5.31
N ALA A 18 -7.63 -10.85 -5.92
CA ALA A 18 -6.56 -9.93 -6.27
C ALA A 18 -7.02 -8.88 -7.29
N THR A 19 -7.68 -9.31 -8.37
CA THR A 19 -8.20 -8.39 -9.39
C THR A 19 -9.24 -7.43 -8.81
N ALA A 20 -10.19 -7.93 -8.02
CA ALA A 20 -11.21 -7.07 -7.40
C ALA A 20 -10.60 -6.03 -6.45
N LEU A 21 -9.64 -6.42 -5.61
CA LEU A 21 -8.93 -5.50 -4.73
C LEU A 21 -8.12 -4.47 -5.53
N ALA A 22 -7.42 -4.88 -6.59
CA ALA A 22 -6.67 -3.97 -7.44
C ALA A 22 -7.57 -2.88 -8.04
N VAL A 23 -8.77 -3.23 -8.50
CA VAL A 23 -9.76 -2.27 -9.01
C VAL A 23 -10.22 -1.31 -7.91
N ILE A 24 -10.57 -1.82 -6.72
CA ILE A 24 -11.00 -0.97 -5.59
C ILE A 24 -9.90 0.03 -5.21
N TYR A 25 -8.65 -0.41 -5.13
CA TYR A 25 -7.52 0.46 -4.79
C TYR A 25 -7.24 1.48 -5.89
N ALA A 26 -7.32 1.10 -7.17
CA ALA A 26 -7.17 2.03 -8.28
C ALA A 26 -8.25 3.13 -8.27
N VAL A 27 -9.51 2.74 -8.08
CA VAL A 27 -10.63 3.68 -7.96
C VAL A 27 -10.45 4.58 -6.74
N GLY A 28 -10.04 4.03 -5.59
CA GLY A 28 -9.76 4.80 -4.39
C GLY A 28 -8.63 5.82 -4.59
N LEU A 29 -7.54 5.44 -5.24
CA LEU A 29 -6.41 6.33 -5.55
C LEU A 29 -6.84 7.46 -6.48
N ILE A 30 -7.57 7.16 -7.56
CA ILE A 30 -8.10 8.16 -8.49
C ILE A 30 -9.05 9.12 -7.76
N GLY A 31 -9.95 8.58 -6.94
CA GLY A 31 -10.88 9.38 -6.13
C GLY A 31 -10.15 10.31 -5.17
N LEU A 32 -9.08 9.84 -4.52
CA LEU A 32 -8.29 10.64 -3.61
C LEU A 32 -7.52 11.76 -4.33
N LEU A 33 -6.91 11.47 -5.49
CA LEU A 33 -6.23 12.47 -6.31
C LEU A 33 -7.21 13.53 -6.85
N TYR A 34 -8.42 13.11 -7.22
CA TYR A 34 -9.48 14.03 -7.64
C TYR A 34 -9.96 14.90 -6.48
N TRP A 35 -10.17 14.30 -5.31
CA TRP A 35 -10.54 15.01 -4.09
C TRP A 35 -9.50 16.06 -3.70
N THR A 36 -8.21 15.71 -3.67
CA THR A 36 -7.13 16.68 -3.35
C THR A 36 -7.13 17.84 -4.34
N ARG A 37 -7.35 17.56 -5.63
CA ARG A 37 -7.47 18.60 -6.66
C ARG A 37 -8.69 19.50 -6.45
N TYR A 38 -9.83 18.93 -6.08
CA TYR A 38 -11.06 19.68 -5.79
C TYR A 38 -10.85 20.69 -4.64
N TRP A 39 -10.06 20.33 -3.64
CA TRP A 39 -9.68 21.20 -2.53
C TRP A 39 -8.54 22.19 -2.85
N GLY A 40 -8.08 22.24 -4.10
CA GLY A 40 -7.02 23.15 -4.54
C GLY A 40 -5.61 22.71 -4.12
N PHE A 41 -5.44 21.49 -3.61
CA PHE A 41 -4.11 20.92 -3.37
C PHE A 41 -3.56 20.35 -4.68
N ASP A 42 -2.56 21.02 -5.25
CA ASP A 42 -1.82 20.45 -6.37
C ASP A 42 -0.81 19.43 -5.84
N VAL A 43 -1.07 18.16 -6.10
CA VAL A 43 -0.23 17.07 -5.62
C VAL A 43 1.01 17.00 -6.53
N ASN A 44 2.14 17.44 -6.00
CA ASN A 44 3.42 17.36 -6.70
C ASN A 44 3.81 15.90 -7.00
N LEU A 45 4.73 15.71 -7.96
CA LEU A 45 5.16 14.38 -8.39
C LEU A 45 5.63 13.50 -7.21
N PRO A 46 6.46 13.98 -6.26
CA PRO A 46 6.85 13.19 -5.10
C PRO A 46 5.65 12.70 -4.28
N ALA A 47 4.67 13.56 -3.99
CA ALA A 47 3.50 13.16 -3.22
C ALA A 47 2.64 12.12 -3.97
N LYS A 48 2.50 12.24 -5.30
CA LYS A 48 1.82 11.22 -6.13
C LYS A 48 2.51 9.85 -6.04
N VAL A 49 3.85 9.84 -6.06
CA VAL A 49 4.64 8.61 -5.97
C VAL A 49 4.50 7.98 -4.59
N PHE A 50 4.69 8.73 -3.50
CA PHE A 50 4.53 8.20 -2.13
C PHE A 50 3.12 7.69 -1.86
N LEU A 51 2.10 8.41 -2.36
CA LEU A 51 0.71 7.99 -2.24
C LEU A 51 0.46 6.66 -2.98
N SER A 52 0.95 6.54 -4.22
CA SER A 52 0.78 5.33 -5.03
C SER A 52 1.49 4.13 -4.40
N VAL A 53 2.69 4.32 -3.85
CA VAL A 53 3.45 3.29 -3.15
C VAL A 53 2.74 2.84 -1.88
N SER A 54 2.16 3.78 -1.13
CA SER A 54 1.40 3.48 0.08
C SER A 54 0.13 2.67 -0.23
N VAL A 55 -0.57 3.02 -1.32
CA VAL A 55 -1.73 2.28 -1.82
C VAL A 55 -1.33 0.88 -2.29
N LEU A 56 -0.22 0.76 -3.04
CA LEU A 56 0.29 -0.53 -3.49
C LEU A 56 0.65 -1.44 -2.31
N TRP A 57 1.24 -0.89 -1.25
CA TRP A 57 1.55 -1.66 -0.05
C TRP A 57 0.29 -2.12 0.71
N ALA A 58 -0.73 -1.26 0.81
CA ALA A 58 -2.02 -1.63 1.37
C ALA A 58 -2.70 -2.76 0.57
N TYR A 59 -2.57 -2.72 -0.76
CA TYR A 59 -3.02 -3.80 -1.64
C TYR A 59 -2.26 -5.10 -1.35
N VAL A 60 -0.93 -5.08 -1.34
CA VAL A 60 -0.09 -6.27 -1.07
C VAL A 60 -0.44 -6.90 0.28
N THR A 61 -0.50 -6.10 1.34
CA THR A 61 -0.84 -6.57 2.70
C THR A 61 -2.23 -7.19 2.77
N SER A 62 -3.20 -6.63 2.05
CA SER A 62 -4.55 -7.20 1.91
C SER A 62 -4.57 -8.56 1.21
N LEU A 63 -3.70 -8.78 0.22
CA LEU A 63 -3.56 -10.05 -0.48
C LEU A 63 -2.96 -11.15 0.39
N VAL A 64 -1.91 -10.81 1.14
CA VAL A 64 -1.21 -11.77 2.00
C VAL A 64 -1.90 -11.96 3.36
N GLY A 65 -3.02 -11.28 3.59
CA GLY A 65 -3.82 -11.44 4.81
C GLY A 65 -3.27 -10.72 6.03
N VAL A 66 -2.32 -9.80 5.85
CA VAL A 66 -1.84 -8.93 6.94
C VAL A 66 -2.87 -7.83 7.13
N ARG A 67 -3.77 -7.99 8.11
CA ARG A 67 -4.76 -6.97 8.45
C ARG A 67 -4.38 -6.26 9.73
N VAL A 68 -4.47 -4.93 9.71
CA VAL A 68 -4.21 -4.07 10.87
C VAL A 68 -5.08 -4.45 12.07
N THR A 69 -6.25 -5.02 11.82
CA THR A 69 -7.21 -5.49 12.84
C THR A 69 -6.75 -6.71 13.63
N ASP A 70 -5.74 -7.45 13.14
CA ASP A 70 -5.33 -8.74 13.71
C ASP A 70 -4.34 -8.59 14.87
N GLY A 71 -4.12 -7.35 15.34
CA GLY A 71 -3.30 -7.02 16.51
C GLY A 71 -1.97 -6.34 16.17
N TRP A 72 -1.21 -6.03 17.22
CA TRP A 72 0.00 -5.19 17.13
C TRP A 72 1.09 -5.75 16.20
N ARG A 73 1.18 -7.08 16.05
CA ARG A 73 2.17 -7.73 15.17
C ARG A 73 1.88 -7.47 13.70
N SER A 74 0.62 -7.59 13.28
CA SER A 74 0.19 -7.26 11.93
C SER A 74 0.35 -5.77 11.64
N TRP A 75 0.09 -4.92 12.65
CA TRP A 75 0.35 -3.48 12.55
C TRP A 75 1.84 -3.15 12.39
N ALA A 76 2.72 -3.83 13.13
CA ALA A 76 4.16 -3.66 13.01
C ALA A 76 4.68 -4.06 11.61
N ILE A 77 4.21 -5.19 11.06
CA ILE A 77 4.54 -5.62 9.68
C ILE A 77 4.04 -4.58 8.67
N TYR A 78 2.81 -4.10 8.84
CA TYR A 78 2.23 -3.09 7.98
C TYR A 78 3.07 -1.80 7.96
N LEU A 79 3.41 -1.27 9.14
CA LEU A 79 4.21 -0.04 9.22
C LEU A 79 5.63 -0.22 8.73
N ALA A 80 6.30 -1.32 9.10
CA ALA A 80 7.67 -1.58 8.68
C ALA A 80 7.78 -1.63 7.16
N GLY A 81 6.87 -2.33 6.49
CA GLY A 81 6.84 -2.35 5.02
C GLY A 81 6.55 -0.97 4.43
N LEU A 82 5.60 -0.22 4.99
CA LEU A 82 5.27 1.12 4.51
C LEU A 82 6.48 2.07 4.56
N VAL A 83 7.26 2.02 5.65
CA VAL A 83 8.48 2.83 5.80
C VAL A 83 9.53 2.41 4.78
N VAL A 84 9.76 1.11 4.61
CA VAL A 84 10.76 0.58 3.65
C VAL A 84 10.39 0.96 2.21
N PHE A 85 9.15 0.74 1.80
CA PHE A 85 8.71 1.05 0.43
C PHE A 85 8.74 2.55 0.13
N ASN A 86 8.33 3.40 1.08
CA ASN A 86 8.45 4.85 0.90
C ASN A 86 9.92 5.31 0.90
N ALA A 87 10.80 4.72 1.72
CA ALA A 87 12.23 5.05 1.68
C ALA A 87 12.86 4.70 0.31
N ILE A 88 12.51 3.54 -0.27
CA ILE A 88 12.94 3.15 -1.62
C ILE A 88 12.41 4.14 -2.66
N ALA A 89 11.13 4.50 -2.59
CA ALA A 89 10.53 5.47 -3.50
C ALA A 89 11.23 6.84 -3.42
N GLY A 90 11.56 7.29 -2.22
CA GLY A 90 12.35 8.50 -2.00
C GLY A 90 13.74 8.42 -2.61
N ALA A 91 14.44 7.29 -2.45
CA ALA A 91 15.74 7.08 -3.07
C ALA A 91 15.69 7.12 -4.60
N VAL A 92 14.67 6.51 -5.22
CA VAL A 92 14.47 6.57 -6.68
C VAL A 92 14.23 8.01 -7.14
N LEU A 93 13.37 8.76 -6.45
CA LEU A 93 13.10 10.17 -6.76
C LEU A 93 14.34 11.06 -6.64
N VAL A 94 15.27 10.74 -5.73
CA VAL A 94 16.54 11.44 -5.59
C VAL A 94 17.51 11.11 -6.72
N ILE A 95 17.49 9.88 -7.25
CA ILE A 95 18.33 9.46 -8.38
C ILE A 95 17.86 10.07 -9.70
N GLU A 96 16.54 10.29 -9.85
CA GLU A 96 15.95 10.84 -11.08
C GLU A 96 16.03 12.38 -11.20
N ASN A 97 16.39 13.10 -10.12
CA ASN A 97 16.60 14.56 -10.12
C ASN A 97 18.09 14.92 -10.16
#